data_AF-A0A1F7D6S9-F1
#
_entry.id   AF-A0A1F7D6S9-F1
#
_cell.length_a   1.000
_cell.length_b   1.000
_cell.length_c   1.000
_cell.angle_alpha   90.00
_cell.angle_beta   90.00
_cell.angle_gamma   90.00
#
_symmetry.space_group_name_H-M   'P 1'
#
loop_
_entity.id
_entity.type
_entity.pdbx_description
1 polymer ?
#
loop_
_entity_poly.entity_id
_entity_poly.type
_entity_poly.pdbx_seq_one_letter_code
_entity_poly.pdbx_strand_id
1 'polypeptide(L)' 'MTAKAGVPCLLSLERYMKCGFGLCGNCAVDALGIRLCVDGPVVSNDLARQVTEFGKYHRDGLGKKHPL' A
#
# COMPACT_ATOMS: atom_id res chain seq x y z
N MET A 1 -6.31 -11.16 10.90
CA MET A 1 -6.64 -11.82 12.19
C MET A 1 -7.14 -10.81 13.21
N THR A 2 -6.43 -9.71 13.42
CA THR A 2 -6.86 -8.55 14.24
C THR A 2 -8.24 -8.00 13.88
N ALA A 3 -8.54 -7.84 12.58
CA ALA A 3 -9.85 -7.38 12.11
C ALA A 3 -11.04 -8.28 12.53
N LYS A 4 -10.83 -9.59 12.72
CA LYS A 4 -11.87 -10.50 13.18
C LYS A 4 -12.04 -10.46 14.71
N ALA A 5 -10.98 -10.12 15.43
CA ALA A 5 -10.95 -10.08 16.89
C ALA A 5 -11.33 -8.70 17.48
N GLY A 6 -11.64 -7.71 16.63
CA GLY A 6 -11.99 -6.35 17.08
C GLY A 6 -10.82 -5.59 17.73
N VAL A 7 -9.58 -6.06 17.53
CA VAL A 7 -8.38 -5.45 18.13
C VAL A 7 -7.89 -4.32 17.22
N PRO A 8 -7.79 -3.07 17.72
CA PRO A 8 -7.18 -1.97 16.97
C PRO A 8 -5.75 -2.33 16.57
N CYS A 9 -5.41 -2.14 15.29
CA CYS A 9 -4.07 -2.40 14.81
C CYS A 9 -3.65 -1.41 13.74
N LEU A 10 -2.35 -1.15 13.71
CA LEU A 10 -1.66 -0.42 12.66
C LEU A 10 -0.82 -1.42 11.86
N LEU A 11 -0.81 -1.26 10.54
CA LEU A 11 -0.07 -2.13 9.63
C LEU A 11 0.93 -1.29 8.84
N SER A 12 2.20 -1.69 8.85
CA SER A 12 3.19 -1.14 7.92
C SER A 12 3.04 -1.82 6.57
N LEU A 13 2.62 -1.05 5.56
CA LEU A 13 2.47 -1.52 4.19
C LEU A 13 3.73 -1.18 3.39
N GLU A 14 4.28 -2.20 2.72
CA GLU A 14 5.39 -2.01 1.81
C GLU A 14 4.95 -2.04 0.34
N ARG A 15 5.53 -1.13 -0.43
CA ARG A 15 5.47 -1.04 -1.89
C ARG A 15 6.85 -0.67 -2.39
N TYR A 16 7.13 -0.91 -3.67
CA TYR A 16 8.32 -0.37 -4.30
C TYR A 16 8.31 1.17 -4.24
N MET A 17 9.17 1.74 -3.40
CA MET A 17 9.35 3.18 -3.25
C MET A 17 10.49 3.65 -4.17
N LYS A 18 10.14 4.29 -5.28
CA LYS A 18 11.14 4.84 -6.21
C LYS A 18 11.70 6.18 -5.72
N CYS A 19 10.82 7.15 -5.46
CA CYS A 19 11.26 8.49 -5.05
C CYS A 19 11.26 8.69 -3.53
N GLY A 20 10.34 8.09 -2.77
CA GLY A 20 10.25 8.27 -1.32
C GLY A 20 9.62 9.59 -0.84
N PHE A 21 9.51 10.62 -1.69
CA PHE A 21 8.95 11.94 -1.33
C PHE A 21 7.64 12.29 -2.08
N GLY A 22 6.95 11.31 -2.65
CA GLY A 22 5.60 11.49 -3.19
C GLY A 22 5.47 11.99 -4.63
N LEU A 23 6.56 12.15 -5.38
CA LEU A 23 6.52 12.65 -6.77
C LEU A 23 6.15 11.57 -7.80
N CYS A 24 6.70 10.36 -7.69
CA CYS A 24 6.61 9.37 -8.77
C CYS A 24 5.32 8.52 -8.76
N GLY A 25 4.60 8.46 -7.64
CA GLY A 25 3.40 7.62 -7.51
C GLY A 25 3.63 6.10 -7.57
N ASN A 26 4.88 5.61 -7.56
CA ASN A 26 5.14 4.17 -7.68
C ASN A 26 4.64 3.37 -6.46
N CYS A 27 4.66 3.98 -5.29
CA CYS A 27 4.13 3.41 -4.05
C CYS A 27 2.65 3.71 -3.84
N ALA A 28 1.94 4.17 -4.88
CA ALA A 28 0.50 4.43 -4.77
C ALA A 28 -0.28 3.14 -4.57
N VAL A 29 -1.32 3.23 -3.74
CA VAL A 29 -2.35 2.20 -3.58
C VAL A 29 -3.45 2.48 -4.59
N ASP A 30 -3.75 1.48 -5.41
CA ASP A 30 -4.69 1.60 -6.52
C ASP A 30 -6.12 1.73 -5.97
N ALA A 31 -6.99 2.43 -6.71
CA ALA A 31 -8.31 2.91 -6.30
C ALA A 31 -8.31 3.96 -5.17
N LEU A 32 -7.49 3.83 -4.13
CA LEU A 32 -7.42 4.78 -3.01
C LEU A 32 -6.56 6.02 -3.32
N GLY A 33 -5.58 5.91 -4.22
CA GLY A 33 -4.70 7.01 -4.62
C GLY A 33 -3.69 7.45 -3.55
N ILE A 34 -3.72 6.85 -2.36
CA ILE A 34 -2.77 7.15 -1.28
C ILE A 34 -1.35 6.72 -1.66
N ARG A 35 -0.35 7.53 -1.33
CA ARG A 35 1.07 7.25 -1.61
C ARG A 35 1.72 6.78 -0.31
N LEU A 36 2.12 5.51 -0.24
CA LEU A 36 2.65 4.97 1.03
C LEU A 36 3.92 5.65 1.53
N CYS A 37 4.68 6.35 0.68
CA CYS A 37 5.86 7.08 1.12
C CYS A 37 5.56 8.44 1.79
N VAL A 38 4.35 8.98 1.63
CA VAL A 38 3.95 10.27 2.23
C VAL A 38 2.75 10.10 3.15
N ASP A 39 1.73 9.39 2.69
CA ASP A 39 0.46 9.16 3.40
C ASP A 39 0.49 7.88 4.26
N GLY A 40 1.55 7.05 4.10
CA GLY A 40 1.82 5.83 4.87
C GLY A 40 3.17 5.95 5.61
N PRO A 41 3.96 4.87 5.77
CA PRO A 41 3.69 3.48 5.37
C PRO A 41 2.77 2.75 6.36
N VAL A 42 2.57 3.33 7.54
CA VAL A 42 1.75 2.76 8.60
C VAL A 42 0.30 3.22 8.42
N VAL A 43 -0.61 2.27 8.25
CA VAL A 43 -2.04 2.52 8.04
C VAL A 43 -2.91 1.82 9.08
N SER A 44 -4.13 2.33 9.28
CA SER A 44 -5.12 1.67 10.12
C SER A 44 -5.66 0.41 9.47
N ASN A 45 -6.22 -0.47 10.30
CA ASN A 45 -6.93 -1.66 9.84
C ASN A 45 -8.06 -1.33 8.84
N ASP A 46 -8.80 -0.25 9.07
CA ASP A 46 -9.92 0.15 8.22
C ASP A 46 -9.47 0.58 6.82
N LEU A 47 -8.31 1.24 6.73
CA LEU A 47 -7.71 1.60 5.44
C LEU A 47 -7.11 0.37 4.76
N ALA A 48 -6.40 -0.49 5.51
CA ALA A 48 -5.82 -1.72 4.98
C ALA A 48 -6.86 -2.65 4.35
N ARG A 49 -8.08 -2.71 4.92
CA ARG A 49 -9.20 -3.52 4.39
C ARG A 49 -9.76 -3.01 3.05
N GLN A 50 -9.52 -1.75 2.72
CA GLN A 50 -9.95 -1.17 1.44
C GLN A 50 -8.94 -1.44 0.32
N VAL A 51 -7.72 -1.89 0.65
CA VAL A 51 -6.71 -2.22 -0.36
C VAL A 51 -7.06 -3.54 -1.02
N THR A 52 -7.28 -3.52 -2.33
CA THR A 52 -7.80 -4.69 -3.06
C THR A 52 -6.74 -5.40 -3.89
N GLU A 53 -5.58 -4.79 -4.09
CA GLU A 53 -4.53 -5.30 -4.98
C GLU A 53 -3.40 -6.08 -4.29
N PHE A 54 -3.41 -6.17 -2.96
CA PHE A 54 -2.39 -6.95 -2.25
C PHE A 54 -2.37 -8.41 -2.73
N GLY A 55 -1.18 -8.91 -3.03
CA GLY A 55 -0.97 -10.28 -3.51
C GLY A 55 -1.40 -10.54 -4.96
N LYS A 56 -1.82 -9.52 -5.73
CA LYS A 56 -2.21 -9.68 -7.15
C LYS A 56 -1.09 -9.35 -8.13
N TYR A 57 -0.31 -8.32 -7.83
CA TYR A 57 0.81 -7.88 -8.67
C TYR A 57 1.85 -7.12 -7.84
N HIS A 58 3.04 -6.95 -8.41
CA HIS A 58 4.04 -6.00 -7.95
C HIS A 58 4.38 -5.01 -9.07
N ARG A 59 5.02 -3.88 -8.72
CA ARG A 59 5.50 -2.89 -9.69
C ARG A 59 7.02 -2.95 -9.76
N ASP A 60 7.58 -2.85 -10.97
CA ASP A 60 9.03 -2.71 -11.16
C ASP A 60 9.50 -1.25 -10.95
N GLY A 61 10.79 -0.99 -11.21
CA GLY A 61 11.37 0.35 -11.09
C GLY A 61 10.90 1.38 -12.13
N LEU A 62 10.22 0.94 -13.19
CA LEU A 62 9.55 1.80 -14.16
C LEU A 62 8.06 2.00 -13.82
N GLY A 63 7.55 1.25 -12.84
CA GLY A 63 6.15 1.27 -12.41
C GLY A 63 5.24 0.34 -13.21
N LYS A 64 5.80 -0.52 -14.05
CA LYS A 64 5.02 -1.52 -14.78
C LYS A 64 4.54 -2.59 -13.81
N LYS A 65 3.27 -2.97 -13.92
CA LYS A 65 2.67 -4.04 -13.12
C LYS A 65 3.07 -5.41 -13.69
N HIS A 66 3.54 -6.28 -12.80
CA HIS A 66 3.85 -7.67 -13.09
C HIS A 66 3.01 -8.55 -12.16
N PRO A 67 2.27 -9.54 -12.68
CA PRO A 67 1.51 -10.46 -11.84
C PRO A 67 2.45 -11.16 -10.85
N LEU A 68 1.94 -11.40 -9.64
CA LEU A 68 2.62 -12.21 -8.63
C LEU A 68 2.39 -13.69 -8.88
#